data_AF-A0AAV5USZ6-F1
#
_entry.id   AF-A0AAV5USZ6-F1
#
_cell.length_a   1.000
_cell.length_b   1.000
_cell.length_c   1.000
_cell.angle_alpha   90.00
_cell.angle_beta   90.00
_cell.angle_gamma   90.00
#
_symmetry.space_group_name_H-M   'P 1'
#
loop_
_entity.id
_entity.type
_entity.pdbx_description
1 polymer ?
#
loop_
_entity_poly.entity_id
_entity_poly.type
_entity_poly.pdbx_seq_one_letter_code
_entity_poly.pdbx_strand_id
1 'polypeptide(L)'
;MVVKKGAVASDVFIWTNDDPDVEIVESQMRVSINKNYLHYGRKDDRPPQKHTITITNHGDSPVAFKVQCSDNVNYFVNEKYGLISGHVIREMPDLRGPNFFDLLVWRRPCTCTPQAVGLYEQRTDVLQILVAPALSFSVPPASYFHHAKPYEVLRASILYTGKAWDKTANTASLMRSWRHWNTWERELK
;
A
#
# COMPACT_ATOMS: atom_id res chain seq x y z
N MET A 1 16.33 -12.12 25.25
CA MET A 1 15.63 -12.38 23.97
C MET A 1 15.00 -11.08 23.53
N VAL A 2 15.50 -10.45 22.47
CA VAL A 2 15.00 -9.13 22.03
C VAL A 2 13.76 -9.36 21.17
N VAL A 3 12.58 -9.09 21.73
CA VAL A 3 11.33 -9.09 20.96
C VAL A 3 11.40 -7.90 20.01
N LYS A 4 11.63 -8.17 18.72
CA LYS A 4 11.50 -7.16 17.66
C LYS A 4 10.04 -6.71 17.63
N LYS A 5 9.78 -5.47 18.04
CA LYS A 5 8.48 -4.80 17.87
C LYS A 5 8.20 -4.69 16.37
N GLY A 6 7.41 -5.62 15.84
CA GLY A 6 6.76 -5.45 14.54
C GLY A 6 5.75 -4.32 14.67
N ALA A 7 5.83 -3.32 13.81
CA ALA A 7 4.81 -2.28 13.76
C ALA A 7 3.53 -2.90 13.18
N VAL A 8 2.60 -3.32 14.05
CA VAL A 8 1.28 -3.85 13.67
C VAL A 8 0.35 -2.68 13.34
N ALA A 9 -0.50 -2.85 12.33
CA ALA A 9 -1.42 -1.81 11.86
C ALA A 9 -2.79 -1.98 12.55
N SER A 10 -3.24 -0.90 13.22
CA SER A 10 -4.60 -0.71 13.75
C SER A 10 -5.18 -1.85 14.60
N ASP A 11 -4.65 -2.04 15.81
CA ASP A 11 -5.19 -3.01 16.77
C ASP A 11 -6.39 -2.42 17.53
N VAL A 12 -7.52 -3.13 17.54
CA VAL A 12 -8.60 -2.95 18.52
C VAL A 12 -8.45 -4.06 19.56
N PHE A 13 -8.27 -3.68 20.82
CA PHE A 13 -8.14 -4.63 21.92
C PHE A 13 -9.50 -4.83 22.60
N ILE A 14 -9.93 -6.07 22.77
CA ILE A 14 -11.11 -6.42 23.55
C ILE A 14 -10.66 -7.24 24.75
N TRP A 15 -11.11 -6.85 25.94
CA TRP A 15 -10.96 -7.65 27.14
C TRP A 15 -12.06 -8.71 27.14
N THR A 16 -11.69 -9.98 27.04
CA THR A 16 -12.60 -11.09 27.33
C THR A 16 -12.37 -11.55 28.75
N ASN A 17 -13.47 -11.86 29.47
CA ASN A 17 -13.38 -12.28 30.88
C ASN A 17 -12.89 -13.73 31.03
N ASP A 18 -12.85 -14.49 29.94
CA ASP A 18 -12.60 -15.92 29.94
C ASP A 18 -11.13 -16.26 29.65
N ASP A 19 -10.33 -15.33 29.10
CA ASP A 19 -8.89 -15.50 28.85
C ASP A 19 -8.18 -14.12 28.87
N PRO A 20 -7.23 -13.84 29.79
CA PRO A 20 -6.55 -12.54 29.86
C PRO A 20 -5.51 -12.32 28.74
N ASP A 21 -5.38 -13.25 27.80
CA ASP A 21 -4.56 -13.08 26.62
C ASP A 21 -5.29 -12.16 25.62
N VAL A 22 -4.67 -11.00 25.40
CA VAL A 22 -5.15 -9.96 24.49
C VAL A 22 -5.25 -10.54 23.07
N GLU A 23 -6.44 -10.99 22.68
CA GLU A 23 -6.70 -11.35 21.29
C GLU A 23 -6.73 -10.07 20.46
N ILE A 24 -5.81 -9.96 19.50
CA ILE A 24 -5.83 -8.90 18.50
C ILE A 24 -7.01 -9.18 17.59
N VAL A 25 -8.11 -8.45 17.78
CA VAL A 25 -9.22 -8.47 16.84
C VAL A 25 -8.82 -7.57 15.68
N GLU A 26 -8.33 -8.18 14.60
CA GLU A 26 -8.07 -7.47 13.36
C GLU A 26 -9.40 -6.82 12.90
N SER A 27 -9.37 -5.51 12.65
CA SER A 27 -10.52 -4.84 12.04
C SER A 27 -10.84 -5.54 10.71
N GLN A 28 -12.13 -5.71 10.39
CA GLN A 28 -12.54 -6.27 9.11
C GLN A 28 -11.95 -5.42 7.98
N MET A 29 -10.87 -5.95 7.40
CA MET A 29 -10.15 -5.36 6.31
C MET A 29 -11.07 -5.11 5.13
N ARG A 30 -11.30 -3.87 4.75
CA ARG A 30 -12.21 -3.57 3.64
C ARG A 30 -11.47 -3.54 2.32
N VAL A 31 -10.15 -3.37 2.37
CA VAL A 31 -9.33 -3.13 1.18
C VAL A 31 -8.10 -4.02 1.22
N SER A 32 -7.70 -4.60 0.09
CA SER A 32 -6.47 -5.38 -0.02
C SER A 32 -5.57 -4.89 -1.14
N ILE A 33 -4.30 -5.34 -1.10
CA ILE A 33 -3.36 -5.19 -2.20
C ILE A 33 -2.91 -6.55 -2.74
N ASN A 34 -2.76 -6.65 -4.07
CA ASN A 34 -2.32 -7.89 -4.72
C ASN A 34 -0.81 -8.16 -4.61
N LYS A 35 -0.01 -7.15 -4.26
CA LYS A 35 1.45 -7.22 -4.13
C LYS A 35 1.89 -6.33 -2.99
N ASN A 36 2.68 -6.88 -2.07
CA ASN A 36 3.22 -6.17 -0.91
C ASN A 36 4.76 -6.10 -0.91
N TYR A 37 5.42 -6.63 -1.94
CA TYR A 37 6.87 -6.57 -2.09
C TYR A 37 7.26 -6.12 -3.49
N LEU A 38 7.93 -4.97 -3.57
CA LEU A 38 8.39 -4.35 -4.81
C LEU A 38 9.91 -4.35 -4.84
N HIS A 39 10.50 -4.97 -5.87
CA HIS A 39 11.94 -5.08 -6.02
C HIS A 39 12.42 -4.21 -7.19
N TYR A 40 13.39 -3.34 -6.93
CA TYR A 40 13.96 -2.44 -7.93
C TYR A 40 15.46 -2.65 -8.07
N GLY A 41 15.90 -2.72 -9.33
CA GLY A 41 17.32 -2.59 -9.68
C GLY A 41 17.77 -1.13 -9.73
N ARG A 42 19.07 -0.93 -9.85
CA ARG A 42 19.67 0.33 -10.28
C ARG A 42 19.42 0.53 -11.76
N LYS A 43 18.72 1.62 -12.09
CA LYS A 43 18.63 2.10 -13.47
C LYS A 43 19.33 3.43 -13.58
N ASP A 44 20.33 3.51 -14.43
CA ASP A 44 21.11 4.74 -14.61
C ASP A 44 20.31 5.73 -15.48
N ASP A 45 19.80 5.26 -16.62
CA ASP A 45 19.09 6.11 -17.61
C ASP A 45 17.57 5.90 -17.67
N ARG A 46 16.89 6.80 -18.39
CA ARG A 46 15.45 6.70 -18.70
C ARG A 46 15.17 5.46 -19.58
N PRO A 47 13.93 4.92 -19.56
CA PRO A 47 12.75 5.34 -18.79
C PRO A 47 12.76 4.80 -17.34
N PRO A 48 12.04 5.39 -16.38
CA PRO A 48 11.99 4.89 -15.00
C PRO A 48 11.55 3.43 -14.89
N GLN A 49 11.99 2.73 -13.82
CA GLN A 49 11.44 1.42 -13.48
C GLN A 49 10.03 1.60 -12.93
N LYS A 50 9.13 0.64 -13.17
CA LYS A 50 7.75 0.71 -12.67
C LYS A 50 7.24 -0.64 -12.22
N HIS A 51 6.40 -0.62 -11.19
CA HIS A 51 5.58 -1.73 -10.74
C HIS A 51 4.13 -1.30 -10.59
N THR A 52 3.23 -2.26 -10.76
CA THR A 52 1.80 -2.07 -10.55
C THR A 52 1.36 -2.85 -9.31
N ILE A 53 0.75 -2.13 -8.37
CA ILE A 53 -0.01 -2.67 -7.23
C ILE A 53 -1.48 -2.40 -7.51
N THR A 54 -2.33 -3.41 -7.39
CA THR A 54 -3.79 -3.24 -7.46
C THR A 54 -4.34 -3.17 -6.05
N ILE A 55 -5.04 -2.07 -5.75
CA ILE A 55 -5.77 -1.85 -4.51
C ILE A 55 -7.22 -2.25 -4.78
N THR A 56 -7.77 -3.20 -4.04
CA THR A 56 -9.13 -3.71 -4.25
C THR A 56 -9.99 -3.45 -3.03
N ASN A 57 -11.13 -2.76 -3.21
CA ASN A 57 -12.16 -2.60 -2.20
C ASN A 57 -13.12 -3.79 -2.27
N HIS A 58 -13.19 -4.53 -1.16
CA HIS A 58 -14.11 -5.65 -0.93
C HIS A 58 -15.36 -5.22 -0.19
N GLY A 59 -15.39 -4.00 0.35
CA GLY A 59 -16.53 -3.46 1.07
C GLY A 59 -17.64 -2.94 0.15
N ASP A 60 -18.82 -2.74 0.73
CA ASP A 60 -20.00 -2.22 0.03
C ASP A 60 -19.95 -0.71 -0.20
N SER A 61 -19.29 0.02 0.70
CA SER A 61 -19.15 1.47 0.67
C SER A 61 -17.89 1.92 -0.07
N PRO A 62 -17.87 3.13 -0.65
CA PRO A 62 -16.68 3.64 -1.29
C PRO A 62 -15.63 4.01 -0.25
N VAL A 63 -14.37 3.99 -0.67
CA VAL A 63 -13.22 4.31 0.16
C VAL A 63 -12.32 5.32 -0.53
N ALA A 64 -11.77 6.25 0.24
CA ALA A 64 -10.70 7.12 -0.21
C ALA A 64 -9.36 6.51 0.18
N PHE A 65 -8.34 6.68 -0.66
CA PHE A 65 -6.97 6.28 -0.34
C PHE A 65 -6.01 7.46 -0.40
N LYS A 66 -4.92 7.36 0.37
CA LYS A 66 -3.78 8.27 0.35
C LYS A 66 -2.49 7.47 0.37
N VAL A 67 -1.61 7.71 -0.60
CA VAL A 67 -0.33 7.04 -0.71
C VAL A 67 0.77 7.88 -0.08
N GLN A 68 1.62 7.23 0.71
CA GLN A 68 2.80 7.80 1.35
C GLN A 68 3.97 6.86 1.14
N CYS A 69 5.13 7.38 0.75
CA CYS A 69 6.36 6.61 0.71
C CYS A 69 7.35 7.17 1.74
N SER A 70 8.19 6.30 2.30
CA SER A 70 9.32 6.72 3.13
C SER A 70 10.31 7.58 2.34
N ASP A 71 10.43 7.35 1.03
CA ASP A 71 11.29 8.12 0.13
C ASP A 71 10.50 8.68 -1.06
N ASN A 72 10.05 9.93 -0.93
CA ASN A 72 9.32 10.64 -1.99
C ASN A 72 10.25 11.30 -3.02
N VAL A 73 11.58 11.20 -2.86
CA VAL A 73 12.56 11.76 -3.80
C VAL A 73 12.83 10.75 -4.90
N ASN A 74 13.06 9.50 -4.52
CA ASN A 74 13.43 8.43 -5.45
C ASN A 74 12.22 7.70 -6.04
N TYR A 75 11.09 7.70 -5.34
CA TYR A 75 9.86 7.07 -5.80
C TYR A 75 8.76 8.08 -6.05
N PHE A 76 7.92 7.78 -7.03
CA PHE A 76 6.72 8.56 -7.31
C PHE A 76 5.61 7.62 -7.78
N VAL A 77 4.37 8.07 -7.62
CA VAL A 77 3.18 7.30 -7.97
C VAL A 77 2.30 8.07 -8.95
N ASN A 78 1.38 7.40 -9.61
CA ASN A 78 0.48 8.03 -10.59
C ASN A 78 -0.49 8.96 -9.89
N GLU A 79 -0.97 8.51 -8.74
CA GLU A 79 -2.03 9.17 -8.02
C GLU A 79 -1.76 9.05 -6.52
N LYS A 80 -1.66 10.20 -5.85
CA LYS A 80 -1.38 10.25 -4.41
C LYS A 80 -2.66 10.09 -3.59
N TYR A 81 -3.80 10.49 -4.13
CA TYR A 81 -5.10 10.41 -3.50
C TYR A 81 -6.12 9.96 -4.53
N GLY A 82 -7.05 9.09 -4.15
CA GLY A 82 -8.13 8.69 -5.04
C GLY A 82 -9.30 8.08 -4.29
N LEU A 83 -10.32 7.72 -5.05
CA LEU A 83 -11.54 7.07 -4.57
C LEU A 83 -11.67 5.72 -5.26
N ILE A 84 -12.08 4.71 -4.51
CA ILE A 84 -12.37 3.37 -5.00
C ILE A 84 -13.82 3.05 -4.63
N SER A 85 -14.62 2.69 -5.63
CA SER A 85 -16.02 2.36 -5.39
C SER A 85 -16.16 1.12 -4.54
N GLY A 86 -17.24 1.05 -3.75
CA GLY A 86 -17.66 -0.19 -3.10
C GLY A 86 -18.49 -1.07 -4.03
N HIS A 87 -18.79 -2.30 -3.58
CA HIS A 87 -19.58 -3.26 -4.35
C HIS A 87 -20.96 -2.70 -4.75
N VAL A 88 -21.66 -2.04 -3.84
CA VAL A 88 -23.02 -1.53 -4.07
C VAL A 88 -23.06 -0.43 -5.13
N ILE A 89 -22.03 0.41 -5.20
CA ILE A 89 -21.96 1.52 -6.16
C ILE A 89 -21.66 1.01 -7.57
N ARG A 90 -20.96 -0.13 -7.71
CA ARG A 90 -20.72 -0.78 -8.99
C ARG A 90 -22.02 -1.23 -9.67
N GLU A 91 -23.05 -1.54 -8.90
CA GLU A 91 -24.35 -1.99 -9.39
C GLU A 91 -25.27 -0.85 -9.82
N MET A 92 -24.94 0.40 -9.48
CA MET A 92 -25.71 1.57 -9.90
C MET A 92 -25.39 1.95 -11.36
N PRO A 93 -26.40 2.05 -12.26
CA PRO A 93 -26.18 2.25 -13.69
C PRO A 93 -25.42 3.54 -14.05
N ASP A 94 -25.64 4.62 -13.28
CA ASP A 94 -25.15 5.96 -13.60
C ASP A 94 -23.83 6.35 -12.90
N LEU A 95 -23.38 5.54 -11.93
CA LEU A 95 -22.21 5.79 -11.07
C LEU A 95 -21.23 4.61 -11.08
N ARG A 96 -21.09 3.93 -12.22
CA ARG A 96 -20.18 2.79 -12.38
C ARG A 96 -18.72 3.24 -12.22
N GLY A 97 -18.17 3.03 -11.02
CA GLY A 97 -16.74 3.11 -10.76
C GLY A 97 -16.16 1.71 -10.48
N PRO A 98 -14.90 1.45 -10.85
CA PRO A 98 -14.24 0.20 -10.50
C PRO A 98 -14.06 0.10 -8.98
N ASN A 99 -14.19 -1.12 -8.46
CA ASN A 99 -13.88 -1.43 -7.06
C ASN A 99 -12.38 -1.72 -6.85
N PHE A 100 -11.55 -1.39 -7.83
CA PHE A 100 -10.11 -1.52 -7.75
C PHE A 100 -9.43 -0.31 -8.37
N PHE A 101 -8.18 -0.09 -7.98
CA PHE A 101 -7.32 0.95 -8.53
C PHE A 101 -5.91 0.40 -8.75
N ASP A 102 -5.37 0.59 -9.96
CA ASP A 102 -4.01 0.22 -10.30
C ASP A 102 -3.05 1.36 -9.96
N LEU A 103 -2.41 1.22 -8.80
CA LEU A 103 -1.34 2.09 -8.35
C LEU A 103 -0.04 1.74 -9.07
N LEU A 104 0.44 2.67 -9.87
CA LEU A 104 1.74 2.59 -10.52
C LEU A 104 2.77 3.25 -9.61
N VAL A 105 3.75 2.46 -9.18
CA VAL A 105 4.88 2.93 -8.38
C VAL A 105 6.10 2.95 -9.29
N TRP A 106 6.72 4.11 -9.45
CA TRP A 106 7.93 4.29 -10.23
C TRP A 106 9.11 4.58 -9.35
N ARG A 107 10.26 4.09 -9.79
CA ARG A 107 11.56 4.53 -9.29
C ARG A 107 12.25 5.42 -10.33
N ARG A 108 12.71 6.59 -9.90
CA ARG A 108 13.49 7.52 -10.75
C ARG A 108 14.81 6.86 -11.19
N PRO A 109 15.29 7.16 -12.41
CA PRO A 109 16.65 6.83 -12.81
C PRO A 109 17.67 7.58 -11.95
N CYS A 110 18.83 6.97 -11.73
CA CYS A 110 19.87 7.49 -10.83
C CYS A 110 20.51 8.78 -11.35
N THR A 111 20.51 8.99 -12.68
CA THR A 111 20.96 10.25 -13.30
C THR A 111 20.07 11.44 -12.98
N CYS A 112 18.81 11.20 -12.58
CA CYS A 112 17.84 12.26 -12.29
C CYS A 112 17.77 12.65 -10.81
N THR A 113 18.57 12.02 -9.95
CA THR A 113 18.55 12.21 -8.50
C THR A 113 19.84 12.89 -8.05
N PRO A 114 19.80 14.14 -7.53
CA PRO A 114 21.00 14.90 -7.15
C PRO A 114 21.73 14.35 -5.91
N GLN A 115 21.15 13.36 -5.23
CA GLN A 115 21.74 12.70 -4.08
C GLN A 115 22.36 11.37 -4.53
N ALA A 116 23.67 11.39 -4.82
CA ALA A 116 24.43 10.20 -5.21
C ALA A 116 24.68 9.20 -4.06
N VAL A 117 24.27 9.55 -2.83
CA VAL A 117 24.51 8.75 -1.63
C VAL A 117 23.55 7.56 -1.59
N GLY A 118 24.09 6.36 -1.50
CA GLY A 118 23.32 5.12 -1.43
C GLY A 118 22.82 4.57 -2.77
N LEU A 119 23.24 5.12 -3.91
CA LEU A 119 22.86 4.60 -5.24
C LEU A 119 23.31 3.15 -5.48
N TYR A 120 24.42 2.74 -4.87
CA TYR A 120 24.99 1.41 -5.02
C TYR A 120 24.67 0.50 -3.82
N GLU A 121 23.97 1.03 -2.82
CA GLU A 121 23.67 0.31 -1.59
C GLU A 121 22.26 -0.27 -1.64
N GLN A 122 22.12 -1.44 -1.02
CA GLN A 122 20.81 -2.04 -0.83
C GLN A 122 20.04 -1.25 0.22
N ARG A 123 18.81 -0.85 -0.10
CA ARG A 123 17.94 -0.07 0.77
C ARG A 123 16.53 -0.62 0.79
N THR A 124 15.92 -0.62 1.96
CA THR A 124 14.51 -0.98 2.14
C THR A 124 13.72 0.24 2.52
N ASP A 125 12.72 0.56 1.71
CA ASP A 125 11.77 1.65 1.91
C ASP A 125 10.36 1.06 2.09
N VAL A 126 9.42 1.87 2.59
CA VAL A 126 8.05 1.44 2.86
C VAL A 126 7.08 2.35 2.12
N LEU A 127 6.15 1.73 1.41
CA LEU A 127 4.97 2.36 0.85
C LEU A 127 3.78 2.09 1.79
N GLN A 128 3.12 3.15 2.23
CA GLN A 128 1.92 3.11 3.06
C GLN A 128 0.74 3.65 2.24
N ILE A 129 -0.36 2.92 2.27
CA ILE A 129 -1.62 3.30 1.65
C ILE A 129 -2.62 3.44 2.79
N LEU A 130 -2.92 4.68 3.15
CA LEU A 130 -3.93 5.00 4.14
C LEU A 130 -5.29 4.94 3.47
N VAL A 131 -6.25 4.29 4.11
CA VAL A 131 -7.60 4.10 3.61
C VAL A 131 -8.59 4.71 4.61
N ALA A 132 -9.52 5.50 4.09
CA ALA A 132 -10.60 6.13 4.84
C ALA A 132 -11.94 5.78 4.20
N PRO A 133 -13.03 5.61 4.98
CA PRO A 133 -14.36 5.50 4.41
C PRO A 133 -14.74 6.80 3.69
N ALA A 134 -15.22 6.70 2.45
CA ALA A 134 -15.71 7.84 1.70
C ALA A 134 -17.23 7.93 1.86
N LEU A 135 -17.71 9.09 2.30
CA LEU A 135 -19.15 9.35 2.48
C LEU A 135 -19.81 9.89 1.20
N SER A 136 -19.03 10.42 0.26
CA SER A 136 -19.53 11.02 -0.98
C SER A 136 -18.43 11.07 -2.04
N PHE A 137 -18.80 10.96 -3.31
CA PHE A 137 -17.88 11.18 -4.44
C PHE A 137 -17.65 12.66 -4.76
N SER A 138 -18.46 13.56 -4.20
CA SER A 138 -18.34 15.01 -4.45
C SER A 138 -17.26 15.69 -3.59
N VAL A 139 -16.77 15.02 -2.55
CA VAL A 139 -15.73 15.55 -1.67
C VAL A 139 -14.36 15.18 -2.24
N PRO A 140 -13.43 16.15 -2.36
CA PRO A 140 -12.09 15.86 -2.83
C PRO A 140 -11.41 14.76 -1.98
N PRO A 141 -10.75 13.75 -2.60
CA PRO A 141 -10.18 12.61 -1.88
C PRO A 141 -9.21 13.01 -0.76
N ALA A 142 -8.46 14.10 -0.95
CA ALA A 142 -7.52 14.61 0.06
C ALA A 142 -8.22 15.07 1.35
N SER A 143 -9.44 15.62 1.25
CA SER A 143 -10.21 16.15 2.38
C SER A 143 -10.53 15.10 3.44
N TYR A 144 -10.71 13.84 3.02
CA TYR A 144 -10.93 12.70 3.93
C TYR A 144 -9.76 12.46 4.89
N PHE A 145 -8.55 12.91 4.51
CA PHE A 145 -7.33 12.68 5.29
C PHE A 145 -6.92 13.84 6.19
N HIS A 146 -7.71 14.91 6.27
CA HIS A 146 -7.43 16.05 7.15
C HIS A 146 -7.98 15.88 8.58
N HIS A 147 -9.10 15.16 8.73
CA HIS A 147 -9.85 15.12 9.99
C HIS A 147 -10.23 13.72 10.47
N ALA A 148 -10.10 12.69 9.62
CA ALA A 148 -10.43 11.33 10.03
C ALA A 148 -9.28 10.68 10.82
N LYS A 149 -9.60 10.01 11.92
CA LYS A 149 -8.87 8.86 12.46
C LYS A 149 -9.98 7.97 13.05
N PRO A 150 -9.89 6.63 12.95
CA PRO A 150 -8.76 5.82 12.47
C PRO A 150 -8.80 5.50 10.97
N TYR A 151 -7.61 5.32 10.37
CA TYR A 151 -7.43 4.83 8.99
C TYR A 151 -7.03 3.35 9.01
N GLU A 152 -7.51 2.59 8.03
CA GLU A 152 -6.88 1.31 7.67
C GLU A 152 -5.56 1.60 6.93
N VAL A 153 -4.50 0.85 7.19
CA VAL A 153 -3.15 1.15 6.65
C VAL A 153 -2.58 -0.06 5.93
N LEU A 154 -2.67 -0.06 4.60
CA LEU A 154 -2.01 -1.06 3.75
C LEU A 154 -0.53 -0.72 3.60
N ARG A 155 0.32 -1.75 3.53
CA ARG A 155 1.78 -1.56 3.45
C ARG A 155 2.39 -2.43 2.38
N ALA A 156 3.32 -1.87 1.62
CA ALA A 156 4.19 -2.61 0.71
C ALA A 156 5.64 -2.23 0.96
N SER A 157 6.52 -3.23 0.98
CA SER A 157 7.96 -3.02 1.14
C SER A 157 8.58 -2.81 -0.21
N ILE A 158 9.49 -1.85 -0.28
CA ILE A 158 10.24 -1.51 -1.48
C ILE A 158 11.69 -1.87 -1.20
N LEU A 159 12.19 -2.89 -1.89
CA LEU A 159 13.60 -3.24 -1.85
C LEU A 159 14.31 -2.66 -3.08
N TYR A 160 15.27 -1.79 -2.84
CA TYR A 160 16.25 -1.35 -3.81
C TYR A 160 17.56 -2.09 -3.63
N THR A 161 18.14 -2.63 -4.70
CA THR A 161 19.33 -3.49 -4.61
C THR A 161 20.66 -2.79 -4.83
N GLY A 162 20.68 -1.62 -5.47
CA GLY A 162 21.93 -0.98 -5.93
C GLY A 162 22.65 -1.68 -7.09
N LYS A 163 22.22 -2.89 -7.45
CA LYS A 163 22.75 -3.69 -8.57
C LYS A 163 22.14 -3.23 -9.89
N ALA A 164 22.90 -3.31 -10.98
CA ALA A 164 22.39 -2.96 -12.30
C ALA A 164 21.04 -3.64 -12.59
N TRP A 165 20.16 -2.96 -13.33
CA TRP A 165 18.87 -3.49 -13.73
C TRP A 165 19.08 -4.87 -14.36
N ASP A 166 18.46 -5.88 -13.74
CA ASP A 166 18.21 -7.18 -14.34
C ASP A 166 16.70 -7.48 -14.26
N LYS A 167 16.17 -8.24 -15.22
CA LYS A 167 14.77 -8.68 -15.23
C LYS A 167 14.42 -9.49 -13.97
N THR A 168 15.40 -10.19 -13.40
CA THR A 168 15.26 -10.92 -12.13
C THR A 168 15.13 -9.99 -10.92
N ALA A 169 15.79 -8.83 -10.96
CA ALA A 169 15.80 -7.83 -9.89
C ALA A 169 14.59 -6.88 -9.94
N ASN A 170 13.92 -6.74 -11.10
CA ASN A 170 12.72 -5.92 -11.23
C ASN A 170 11.45 -6.78 -11.14
N THR A 171 11.18 -7.29 -9.94
CA THR A 171 10.05 -8.17 -9.66
C THR A 171 9.12 -7.58 -8.61
N ALA A 172 7.83 -7.88 -8.71
CA ALA A 172 6.85 -7.51 -7.70
C ALA A 172 6.05 -8.74 -7.33
N SER A 173 5.94 -9.04 -6.04
CA SER A 173 5.36 -10.28 -5.54
C SER A 173 4.53 -10.07 -4.29
N LEU A 174 3.74 -11.09 -3.97
CA LEU A 174 2.99 -11.19 -2.73
C LEU A 174 3.77 -12.05 -1.74
N MET A 175 4.37 -11.43 -0.73
CA MET A 175 4.97 -12.13 0.40
C MET A 175 3.88 -12.54 1.38
N ARG A 176 3.47 -13.81 1.28
CA ARG A 176 2.44 -14.44 2.14
C ARG A 176 2.86 -14.60 3.61
N SER A 177 4.16 -14.56 3.89
CA SER A 177 4.70 -14.65 5.26
C SER A 177 4.44 -13.41 6.09
N TRP A 178 4.13 -12.28 5.45
CA TRP A 178 3.75 -11.04 6.13
C TRP A 178 2.24 -11.01 6.34
N ARG A 179 1.76 -11.94 7.17
CA ARG A 179 0.43 -11.81 7.79
C ARG A 179 0.38 -10.42 8.43
N HIS A 180 -0.73 -9.71 8.27
CA HIS A 180 -0.95 -8.32 8.71
C HIS A 180 -0.42 -7.21 7.78
N TRP A 181 0.15 -7.53 6.61
CA TRP A 181 0.45 -6.54 5.54
C TRP A 181 -0.67 -6.47 4.50
N ASN A 182 -1.90 -6.60 4.97
CA ASN A 182 -3.12 -6.21 4.27
C ASN A 182 -3.41 -6.94 2.96
N THR A 183 -3.34 -8.26 3.03
CA THR A 183 -3.67 -9.18 1.93
C THR A 183 -4.91 -9.97 2.33
N TRP A 184 -5.94 -9.98 1.47
CA TRP A 184 -7.20 -10.65 1.80
C TRP A 184 -6.96 -12.16 1.97
N GLU A 185 -7.48 -12.77 3.05
CA GLU A 185 -7.21 -14.18 3.37
C GLU A 185 -7.55 -15.16 2.23
N ARG A 186 -8.53 -14.83 1.37
CA ARG A 186 -8.86 -15.68 0.21
C ARG A 186 -7.75 -15.74 -0.83
N GLU A 187 -6.87 -14.73 -0.92
CA GLU A 187 -5.73 -14.71 -1.85
C GLU A 187 -4.49 -15.46 -1.30
N LEU A 188 -4.52 -15.86 -0.03
CA LEU A 188 -3.47 -16.62 0.65
C LEU A 188 -3.63 -18.14 0.54
N LYS A 189 -4.76 -18.62 -0.02
CA LYS A 189 -4.99 -20.04 -0.32
C LYS A 189 -4.17 -20.52 -1.51
#